data_AF-A0A3N1P9G8-F1
#
_entry.id   AF-A0A3N1P9G8-F1
#
_cell.length_a   1.000
_cell.length_b   1.000
_cell.length_c   1.000
_cell.angle_alpha   90.00
_cell.angle_beta   90.00
_cell.angle_gamma   90.00
#
_symmetry.space_group_name_H-M   'P 1'
#
loop_
_entity.id
_entity.type
_entity.pdbx_description
1 polymer ?
#
loop_
_entity_poly.entity_id
_entity_poly.type
_entity_poly.pdbx_seq_one_letter_code
_entity_poly.pdbx_strand_id
1 'polypeptide(L)'
;MEHRDRLRTLRIRTQHLWRDALKERLGTFPLWDANEVVDHLKGVPTMAADTLCQQLAEQGFLLELIWGDELRYPAFMVAGGEVFEEMPKLISLINQRLDNELDRYLWLTQYQMELNSVPAELLSSREGRLLLMAFLTE
;
A
#
# COMPACT_ATOMS: atom_id res chain seq x y z
N MET A 1 -27.44 -20.77 23.72
CA MET A 1 -27.44 -19.31 23.47
C MET A 1 -26.12 -18.64 23.87
N GLU A 2 -25.43 -19.06 24.94
CA GLU A 2 -24.21 -18.38 25.46
C GLU A 2 -23.00 -18.28 24.51
N HIS A 3 -22.79 -19.25 23.60
CA HIS A 3 -21.64 -19.21 22.68
C HIS A 3 -21.73 -18.12 21.60
N ARG A 4 -22.95 -17.78 21.16
CA ARG A 4 -23.17 -16.72 20.15
C ARG A 4 -22.86 -15.35 20.73
N ASP A 5 -23.24 -15.09 21.99
CA ASP A 5 -22.97 -13.82 22.64
C ASP A 5 -21.49 -13.65 22.99
N ARG A 6 -20.77 -14.74 23.33
CA ARG A 6 -19.31 -14.70 23.51
C ARG A 6 -18.57 -14.41 22.21
N LEU A 7 -18.94 -15.04 21.09
CA LEU A 7 -18.34 -14.75 19.78
C LEU A 7 -18.64 -13.32 19.30
N ARG A 8 -19.86 -12.83 19.54
CA ARG A 8 -20.24 -11.45 19.22
C ARG A 8 -19.45 -10.45 20.07
N THR A 9 -19.25 -10.74 21.35
CA THR A 9 -18.46 -9.91 22.27
C THR A 9 -16.97 -9.92 21.92
N LEU A 10 -16.41 -11.10 21.60
CA LEU A 10 -15.04 -11.23 21.09
C LEU A 10 -14.85 -10.47 19.79
N ARG A 11 -15.79 -10.58 18.84
CA ARG A 11 -15.79 -9.84 17.57
C ARG A 11 -15.86 -8.33 17.78
N ILE A 12 -16.69 -7.84 18.70
CA ILE A 12 -16.76 -6.40 19.00
C ILE A 12 -15.46 -5.93 19.65
N ARG A 13 -14.91 -6.70 20.61
CA ARG A 13 -13.65 -6.36 21.30
C ARG A 13 -12.45 -6.39 20.35
N THR A 14 -12.39 -7.33 19.41
CA THR A 14 -11.35 -7.35 18.38
C THR A 14 -11.59 -6.24 17.37
N GLN A 15 -12.82 -5.96 16.92
CA GLN A 15 -13.08 -4.88 15.96
C GLN A 15 -12.51 -3.51 16.38
N HIS A 16 -12.53 -3.15 17.67
CA HIS A 16 -11.91 -1.92 18.16
C HIS A 16 -10.38 -1.95 18.07
N LEU A 17 -9.75 -3.07 18.46
CA LEU A 17 -8.30 -3.24 18.35
C LEU A 17 -7.81 -3.16 16.91
N TRP A 18 -8.57 -3.72 15.97
CA TRP A 18 -8.24 -3.66 14.55
C TRP A 18 -8.47 -2.25 13.98
N ARG A 19 -9.47 -1.52 14.46
CA ARG A 19 -9.71 -0.12 14.07
C ARG A 19 -8.60 0.81 14.53
N ASP A 20 -8.15 0.70 15.77
CA ASP A 20 -7.09 1.58 16.29
C ASP A 20 -5.75 1.28 15.61
N ALA A 21 -5.41 0.01 15.44
CA ALA A 21 -4.21 -0.40 14.70
C ALA A 21 -4.24 0.04 13.23
N LEU A 22 -5.41 -0.04 12.58
CA LEU A 22 -5.59 0.43 11.21
C LEU A 22 -5.50 1.96 11.11
N LYS A 23 -6.06 2.67 12.09
CA LYS A 23 -6.01 4.14 12.15
C LYS A 23 -4.58 4.63 12.37
N GLU A 24 -3.84 4.00 13.27
CA GLU A 24 -2.41 4.29 13.48
C GLU A 24 -1.62 4.02 12.19
N ARG A 25 -1.86 2.88 11.55
CA ARG A 25 -1.22 2.53 10.28
C ARG A 25 -1.51 3.51 9.16
N LEU A 26 -2.77 3.92 8.99
CA LEU A 26 -3.17 4.95 8.02
C LEU A 26 -2.62 6.34 8.37
N GLY A 27 -2.31 6.59 9.65
CA GLY A 27 -1.59 7.80 10.07
C GLY A 27 -0.14 7.82 9.60
N THR A 28 0.53 6.67 9.57
CA THR A 28 1.93 6.53 9.14
C THR A 28 2.07 6.31 7.64
N PHE A 29 1.21 5.48 7.06
CA PHE A 29 1.19 5.08 5.66
C PHE A 29 -0.18 5.39 5.04
N PRO A 30 -0.47 6.67 4.78
CA PRO A 30 -1.77 7.10 4.32
C PRO A 30 -2.10 6.54 2.93
N LEU A 31 -3.40 6.43 2.69
CA LEU A 31 -4.00 6.12 1.40
C LEU A 31 -4.54 7.41 0.80
N TRP A 32 -4.10 7.72 -0.41
CA TRP A 32 -4.46 8.92 -1.15
C TRP A 32 -5.49 8.61 -2.23
N ASP A 33 -6.37 9.57 -2.50
CA ASP A 33 -7.10 9.58 -3.77
C ASP A 33 -6.21 10.04 -4.94
N ALA A 34 -6.73 9.95 -6.15
CA ALA A 34 -5.97 10.31 -7.35
C ALA A 34 -5.53 11.78 -7.36
N ASN A 35 -6.34 12.70 -6.82
CA ASN A 35 -5.99 14.12 -6.80
C ASN A 35 -4.82 14.37 -5.84
N GLU A 36 -4.86 13.75 -4.65
CA GLU A 36 -3.76 13.83 -3.67
C GLU A 36 -2.44 13.27 -4.26
N VAL A 37 -2.50 12.17 -5.01
CA VAL A 37 -1.32 11.63 -5.72
C VAL A 37 -0.77 12.62 -6.73
N VAL A 38 -1.64 13.17 -7.58
CA VAL A 38 -1.26 14.08 -8.67
C VAL A 38 -0.72 15.40 -8.13
N ASP A 39 -1.33 15.96 -7.08
CA ASP A 39 -0.87 17.18 -6.40
C ASP A 39 0.54 17.01 -5.82
N HIS A 40 0.92 15.77 -5.48
CA HIS A 40 2.24 15.45 -4.94
C HIS A 40 3.29 15.16 -6.03
N LEU A 41 2.87 14.71 -7.21
CA LEU A 41 3.78 14.44 -8.33
C LEU A 41 4.37 15.75 -8.88
N LYS A 42 5.69 15.78 -9.08
CA LYS A 42 6.36 16.93 -9.70
C LYS A 42 5.97 16.99 -11.17
N GLY A 43 5.12 17.94 -11.53
CA GLY A 43 4.73 18.20 -12.91
C GLY A 43 3.39 18.92 -12.99
N VAL A 44 3.10 19.51 -14.14
CA VAL A 44 1.74 19.99 -14.43
C VAL A 44 1.00 18.84 -15.11
N PRO A 45 0.03 18.19 -14.45
CA PRO A 45 -0.75 17.13 -15.07
C PRO A 45 -1.51 17.71 -16.28
N THR A 46 -1.38 17.06 -17.44
CA THR A 46 -2.07 17.45 -18.67
C THR A 46 -3.39 16.71 -18.87
N MET A 47 -3.71 15.78 -17.96
CA MET A 47 -4.89 14.92 -17.98
C MET A 47 -5.54 14.83 -16.60
N ALA A 48 -6.75 14.27 -16.54
CA ALA A 48 -7.46 14.07 -15.29
C ALA A 48 -6.69 13.14 -14.34
N ALA A 49 -6.74 13.44 -13.04
CA ALA A 49 -6.02 12.72 -12.00
C ALA A 49 -6.30 11.20 -12.02
N ASP A 50 -7.57 10.82 -12.14
CA ASP A 50 -7.99 9.42 -12.21
C ASP A 50 -7.36 8.70 -13.40
N THR A 51 -7.34 9.35 -14.57
CA THR A 51 -6.75 8.79 -15.80
C THR A 51 -5.24 8.62 -15.66
N LEU A 52 -4.55 9.60 -15.06
CA LEU A 52 -3.11 9.50 -14.84
C LEU A 52 -2.78 8.35 -13.87
N CYS A 53 -3.48 8.29 -12.73
CA CYS A 53 -3.23 7.25 -11.73
C CYS A 53 -3.57 5.86 -12.26
N GLN A 54 -4.65 5.72 -13.04
CA GLN A 54 -4.98 4.47 -13.72
C GLN A 54 -3.86 4.05 -14.71
N GLN A 55 -3.36 4.97 -15.54
CA GLN A 55 -2.26 4.66 -16.46
C GLN A 55 -0.98 4.25 -15.72
N LEU A 56 -0.66 4.93 -14.62
CA LEU A 56 0.50 4.59 -13.79
C LEU A 56 0.31 3.22 -13.12
N ALA A 57 -0.89 2.89 -12.66
CA ALA A 57 -1.21 1.59 -12.08
C ALA A 57 -1.15 0.46 -13.12
N GLU A 58 -1.71 0.66 -14.31
CA GLU A 58 -1.65 -0.29 -15.43
C GLU A 58 -0.20 -0.58 -15.86
N GLN A 59 0.67 0.43 -15.77
CA GLN A 59 2.11 0.29 -16.01
C GLN A 59 2.89 -0.28 -14.82
N GLY A 60 2.24 -0.49 -13.67
CA GLY A 60 2.84 -1.04 -12.45
C GLY A 60 3.67 -0.04 -11.64
N PHE A 61 3.50 1.27 -11.84
CA PHE A 61 4.13 2.29 -11.00
C PHE A 61 3.36 2.56 -9.71
N LEU A 62 2.04 2.33 -9.73
CA LEU A 62 1.18 2.46 -8.56
C LEU A 62 0.47 1.13 -8.26
N LEU A 63 0.24 0.89 -6.98
CA LEU A 63 -0.62 -0.16 -6.45
C LEU A 63 -2.00 0.42 -6.15
N GLU A 64 -3.01 -0.14 -6.79
CA GLU A 64 -4.42 0.19 -6.56
C GLU A 64 -4.97 -0.60 -5.37
N LEU A 65 -5.73 0.10 -4.53
CA LEU A 65 -6.46 -0.46 -3.41
C LEU A 65 -7.91 -0.04 -3.47
N ILE A 66 -8.83 -1.00 -3.41
CA ILE A 66 -10.24 -0.73 -3.18
C ILE A 66 -10.44 -0.57 -1.67
N TRP A 67 -10.72 0.66 -1.23
CA TRP A 67 -11.01 1.00 0.16
C TRP A 67 -12.48 1.38 0.33
N GLY A 68 -13.30 0.41 0.74
CA GLY A 68 -14.76 0.56 0.67
C GLY A 68 -15.21 0.49 -0.77
N ASP A 69 -15.76 1.59 -1.29
CA ASP A 69 -16.21 1.72 -2.69
C ASP A 69 -15.31 2.65 -3.52
N GLU A 70 -14.18 3.09 -2.97
CA GLU A 70 -13.28 4.07 -3.59
C GLU A 70 -11.91 3.45 -3.91
N LEU A 71 -11.33 3.86 -5.04
CA LEU A 71 -9.94 3.57 -5.38
C LEU A 71 -9.01 4.49 -4.60
N ARG A 72 -7.97 3.90 -4.03
CA ARG A 72 -6.94 4.59 -3.24
C ARG A 72 -5.55 4.07 -3.59
N TYR A 73 -4.57 4.92 -3.34
CA TYR A 73 -3.17 4.67 -3.65
C TYR A 73 -2.30 4.88 -2.41
N PRO A 74 -1.39 3.97 -2.05
CA PRO A 74 -0.47 4.22 -0.96
C PRO A 74 0.46 5.40 -1.24
N ALA A 75 0.45 6.40 -0.35
CA ALA A 75 1.21 7.63 -0.51
C ALA A 75 2.72 7.44 -0.69
N PHE A 76 3.28 6.41 -0.06
CA PHE A 76 4.71 6.10 -0.12
C PHE A 76 5.20 5.68 -1.52
N MET A 77 4.32 5.40 -2.48
CA MET A 77 4.71 5.03 -3.84
C MET A 77 5.12 6.21 -4.72
N VAL A 78 4.80 7.43 -4.28
CA VAL A 78 5.17 8.68 -4.96
C VAL A 78 6.01 9.58 -4.04
N ALA A 79 6.71 8.98 -3.08
CA ALA A 79 7.52 9.72 -2.11
C ALA A 79 8.59 10.58 -2.80
N GLY A 80 8.64 11.87 -2.46
CA GLY A 80 9.54 12.83 -3.11
C GLY A 80 9.03 13.38 -4.44
N GLY A 81 7.77 13.07 -4.79
CA GLY A 81 7.04 13.58 -5.95
C GLY A 81 7.39 12.91 -7.27
N GLU A 82 7.96 11.70 -7.22
CA GLU A 82 8.39 10.94 -8.40
C GLU A 82 7.94 9.49 -8.26
N VAL A 83 7.62 8.85 -9.39
CA VAL A 83 7.47 7.39 -9.47
C VAL A 83 8.84 6.77 -9.72
N PHE A 84 9.12 5.61 -9.14
CA PHE A 84 10.43 4.98 -9.27
C PHE A 84 10.48 3.97 -10.42
N GLU A 85 11.57 3.99 -11.19
CA GLU A 85 11.77 3.11 -12.35
C GLU A 85 11.68 1.62 -12.02
N GLU A 86 12.04 1.22 -10.80
CA GLU A 86 11.99 -0.18 -10.35
C GLU A 86 10.57 -0.66 -9.96
N MET A 87 9.60 0.25 -9.80
CA MET A 87 8.26 -0.09 -9.30
C MET A 87 7.52 -1.13 -10.16
N PRO A 88 7.49 -1.05 -11.52
CA PRO A 88 6.78 -2.04 -12.33
C PRO A 88 7.21 -3.48 -12.07
N LYS A 89 8.52 -3.69 -11.92
CA LYS A 89 9.06 -5.01 -11.61
C LYS A 89 8.74 -5.41 -10.17
N LEU A 90 8.90 -4.49 -9.22
CA LEU A 90 8.63 -4.77 -7.81
C LEU A 90 7.14 -5.08 -7.55
N ILE A 91 6.23 -4.30 -8.11
CA ILE A 91 4.77 -4.54 -8.02
C ILE A 91 4.41 -5.87 -8.68
N SER A 92 5.02 -6.23 -9.81
CA SER A 92 4.83 -7.54 -10.42
C SER A 92 5.22 -8.69 -9.48
N LEU A 93 6.36 -8.59 -8.80
CA LEU A 93 6.80 -9.58 -7.80
C LEU A 93 5.87 -9.65 -6.58
N ILE A 94 5.43 -8.50 -6.08
CA ILE A 94 4.47 -8.40 -4.97
C ILE A 94 3.15 -9.09 -5.35
N ASN A 95 2.62 -8.81 -6.55
CA ASN A 95 1.37 -9.37 -7.05
C ASN A 95 1.47 -10.90 -7.27
N GLN A 96 2.65 -11.44 -7.54
CA GLN A 96 2.88 -12.88 -7.67
C GLN A 96 2.91 -13.61 -6.31
N ARG A 97 3.33 -12.93 -5.24
CA ARG A 97 3.43 -13.53 -3.90
C ARG A 97 2.19 -13.32 -3.02
N LEU A 98 1.40 -12.29 -3.29
CA LEU A 98 0.28 -11.88 -2.44
C LEU A 98 -1.04 -11.83 -3.20
N ASP A 99 -2.02 -12.57 -2.68
CA ASP A 99 -3.26 -12.93 -3.37
C ASP A 99 -4.21 -11.76 -3.60
N ASN A 100 -4.24 -10.76 -2.70
CA ASN A 100 -5.16 -9.63 -2.79
C ASN A 100 -4.53 -8.29 -2.39
N GLU A 101 -5.23 -7.21 -2.74
CA GLU A 101 -4.78 -5.83 -2.54
C GLU A 101 -4.55 -5.49 -1.05
N LEU A 102 -5.44 -5.96 -0.16
CA LEU A 102 -5.30 -5.73 1.28
C LEU A 102 -4.04 -6.40 1.84
N ASP A 103 -3.78 -7.65 1.46
CA ASP A 103 -2.58 -8.38 1.89
C ASP A 103 -1.30 -7.69 1.40
N ARG A 104 -1.32 -7.14 0.18
CA ARG A 104 -0.20 -6.34 -0.36
C ARG A 104 0.05 -5.10 0.47
N TYR A 105 -1.00 -4.33 0.77
CA TYR A 105 -0.88 -3.15 1.62
C TYR A 105 -0.40 -3.51 3.02
N LEU A 106 -0.97 -4.55 3.63
CA LEU A 106 -0.59 -4.98 4.98
C LEU A 106 0.86 -5.44 5.04
N TRP A 107 1.32 -6.23 4.06
CA TRP A 107 2.70 -6.67 3.98
C TRP A 107 3.66 -5.50 3.81
N LEU A 108 3.34 -4.55 2.92
CA LEU A 108 4.15 -3.37 2.67
C LEU A 108 4.30 -2.46 3.89
N THR A 109 3.27 -2.40 4.75
CA THR A 109 3.19 -1.47 5.88
C THR A 109 3.43 -2.12 7.24
N GLN A 110 3.78 -3.41 7.25
CA GLN A 110 4.09 -4.15 8.46
C GLN A 110 5.58 -4.50 8.51
N TYR A 111 6.15 -4.42 9.70
CA TYR A 111 7.50 -4.86 9.95
C TYR A 111 7.66 -6.34 9.60
N GLN A 112 8.61 -6.64 8.71
CA GLN A 112 8.97 -8.00 8.30
C GLN A 112 10.25 -8.39 9.03
N MET A 113 10.20 -9.50 9.78
CA MET A 113 11.34 -9.93 10.59
C MET A 113 12.54 -10.29 9.72
N GLU A 114 12.29 -10.90 8.57
CA GLU A 114 13.28 -11.38 7.61
C GLU A 114 14.05 -10.22 6.96
N LEU A 115 13.39 -9.07 6.80
CA LEU A 115 14.00 -7.83 6.29
C LEU A 115 14.54 -6.93 7.40
N ASN A 116 14.19 -7.21 8.66
CA ASN A 116 14.41 -6.32 9.80
C ASN A 116 13.95 -4.87 9.52
N SER A 117 12.84 -4.70 8.80
CA SER A 117 12.36 -3.40 8.34
C SER A 117 10.88 -3.45 7.91
N VAL A 118 10.26 -2.27 7.75
CA VAL A 118 8.96 -2.13 7.08
C VAL A 118 9.21 -1.89 5.59
N PRO A 119 8.68 -2.73 4.66
CA PRO A 119 9.00 -2.61 3.24
C PRO A 119 8.72 -1.23 2.64
N ALA A 120 7.64 -0.56 3.04
CA ALA A 120 7.30 0.79 2.57
C ALA A 120 8.39 1.83 2.88
N GLU A 121 9.14 1.68 3.98
CA GLU A 121 10.24 2.59 4.33
C GLU A 121 11.44 2.41 3.37
N LEU A 122 11.67 1.17 2.92
CA LEU A 122 12.74 0.83 1.99
C LEU A 122 12.48 1.38 0.57
N LEU A 123 11.22 1.57 0.17
CA LEU A 123 10.85 2.05 -1.17
C LEU A 123 11.41 3.44 -1.48
N SER A 124 11.67 4.26 -0.47
CA SER A 124 12.21 5.62 -0.60
C SER A 124 13.62 5.68 -1.22
N SER A 125 14.36 4.57 -1.19
CA SER A 125 15.72 4.47 -1.75
C SER A 125 15.80 3.42 -2.85
N ARG A 126 16.71 3.63 -3.80
CA ARG A 126 16.95 2.65 -4.87
C ARG A 126 17.46 1.33 -4.30
N GLU A 127 18.39 1.41 -3.37
CA GLU A 127 18.99 0.26 -2.69
C GLU A 127 17.92 -0.56 -1.95
N GLY A 128 17.00 0.11 -1.26
CA GLY A 128 15.87 -0.54 -0.59
C GLY A 128 14.91 -1.23 -1.57
N ARG A 129 14.58 -0.61 -2.70
CA ARG A 129 13.78 -1.25 -3.76
C ARG A 129 14.48 -2.48 -4.36
N LEU A 130 15.79 -2.41 -4.60
CA LEU A 130 16.58 -3.55 -5.08
C LEU A 130 16.62 -4.69 -4.06
N LEU A 131 16.79 -4.37 -2.77
CA LEU A 131 16.74 -5.34 -1.68
C LEU A 131 15.39 -6.06 -1.62
N LEU A 132 14.29 -5.32 -1.72
CA LEU A 132 12.93 -5.90 -1.75
C LEU A 132 12.74 -6.83 -2.95
N MET A 133 13.23 -6.46 -4.12
CA MET A 133 13.16 -7.33 -5.29
C MET A 133 13.95 -8.62 -5.11
N ALA A 134 15.15 -8.54 -4.52
CA ALA A 134 15.94 -9.73 -4.21
C ALA A 134 15.19 -10.65 -3.23
N PHE A 135 14.66 -10.09 -2.14
CA PHE A 135 13.85 -10.82 -1.15
C PHE A 135 12.61 -11.50 -1.75
N LEU A 136 11.95 -10.86 -2.72
CA LEU A 136 10.77 -11.40 -3.40
C LEU A 136 11.11 -12.37 -4.54
N THR A 137 12.38 -12.57 -4.88
CA THR A 137 12.81 -13.54 -5.90
C THR A 137 13.33 -14.84 -5.28
N GLU A 138 13.89 -14.78 -4.06
CA GLU A 138 14.38 -15.93 -3.28
C GLU A 138 13.27 -16.68 -2.53
#